data_AF-A0A6I4TCB2-F1
#
_entry.id   AF-A0A6I4TCB2-F1
#
_cell.length_a   1.000
_cell.length_b   1.000
_cell.length_c   1.000
_cell.angle_alpha   90.00
_cell.angle_beta   90.00
_cell.angle_gamma   90.00
#
_symmetry.space_group_name_H-M   'P 1'
#
loop_
_entity.id
_entity.type
_entity.pdbx_description
1 polymer ?
#
loop_
_entity_poly.entity_id
_entity_poly.type
_entity_poly.pdbx_seq_one_letter_code
_entity_poly.pdbx_strand_id
1 'polypeptide(L)'
;MNGPLEWIAAIGTMLAAGMIALDLGRKATGWGFVLFCMVSVTWIVSGLTSGAMPIAAMNGVLLLINAYGVWQYLLSPKNRKVMDRLEPVAQAIEREVEAEEAKA
;
A
#
# COMPACT_ATOMS: atom_id res chain seq x y z
N MET A 1 25.59 3.07 3.73
CA MET A 1 24.28 3.20 3.06
C MET A 1 24.49 3.46 1.56
N ASN A 2 25.00 2.47 0.82
CA ASN A 2 24.99 2.43 -0.65
C ASN A 2 24.97 0.96 -1.16
N GLY A 3 24.34 0.05 -0.41
CA GLY A 3 24.37 -1.39 -0.69
C GLY A 3 23.29 -1.82 -1.69
N PRO A 4 23.47 -2.95 -2.41
CA PRO A 4 22.44 -3.50 -3.30
C PRO A 4 21.07 -3.68 -2.63
N LEU A 5 21.06 -4.04 -1.34
CA LEU A 5 19.85 -4.18 -0.51
C LEU A 5 19.03 -2.88 -0.43
N GLU A 6 19.70 -1.74 -0.33
CA GLU A 6 19.03 -0.43 -0.16
C GLU A 6 18.44 0.05 -1.48
N TRP A 7 19.10 -0.21 -2.61
CA TRP A 7 18.57 0.05 -3.94
C TRP A 7 17.34 -0.81 -4.24
N ILE A 8 17.40 -2.11 -3.91
CA ILE A 8 16.25 -3.01 -4.05
C ILE A 8 15.10 -2.52 -3.18
N ALA A 9 15.38 -2.14 -1.93
CA ALA A 9 14.36 -1.61 -1.02
C ALA A 9 13.75 -0.31 -1.55
N ALA A 10 14.56 0.62 -2.06
CA ALA A 10 14.09 1.88 -2.63
C ALA A 10 13.19 1.66 -3.86
N ILE A 11 13.63 0.82 -4.81
CA ILE A 11 12.82 0.48 -6.00
C ILE A 11 11.52 -0.20 -5.59
N GLY A 12 11.59 -1.16 -4.67
CA GLY A 12 10.40 -1.82 -4.13
C GLY A 12 9.44 -0.84 -3.45
N THR A 13 9.97 0.16 -2.72
CA THR A 13 9.18 1.23 -2.10
C THR A 13 8.40 2.01 -3.16
N MET A 14 9.08 2.43 -4.23
CA MET A 14 8.45 3.21 -5.31
C MET A 14 7.39 2.41 -6.05
N LEU A 15 7.64 1.13 -6.33
CA LEU A 15 6.66 0.24 -6.97
C LEU A 15 5.44 0.01 -6.07
N ALA A 16 5.66 -0.24 -4.77
CA ALA A 16 4.59 -0.42 -3.81
C ALA A 16 3.73 0.84 -3.67
N ALA A 17 4.37 2.01 -3.59
CA ALA A 17 3.68 3.30 -3.57
C ALA A 17 2.84 3.51 -4.83
N GLY A 18 3.39 3.21 -6.00
CA GLY A 18 2.68 3.31 -7.28
C GLY A 18 1.44 2.41 -7.33
N MET A 19 1.53 1.17 -6.85
CA MET A 19 0.38 0.25 -6.83
C MET A 19 -0.77 0.75 -5.94
N ILE A 20 -0.46 1.39 -4.81
CA ILE A 20 -1.48 1.98 -3.93
C ILE A 20 -2.05 3.26 -4.56
N ALA A 21 -1.19 4.12 -5.11
CA ALA A 21 -1.60 5.40 -5.68
C ALA A 21 -2.50 5.25 -6.92
N LEU A 22 -2.27 4.21 -7.73
CA LEU A 22 -3.10 3.91 -8.89
C LEU A 22 -4.47 3.33 -8.52
N ASP A 23 -4.66 2.88 -7.27
CA ASP A 23 -5.87 2.28 -6.71
C ASP A 23 -6.69 1.43 -7.72
N LEU A 24 -5.99 0.52 -8.42
CA LEU A 24 -6.53 -0.38 -9.46
C LEU A 24 -7.48 -1.46 -8.88
N GLY A 25 -8.10 -1.17 -7.74
CA GLY A 25 -8.99 -2.03 -7.00
C GLY A 25 -8.33 -2.67 -5.78
N ARG A 26 -9.20 -3.13 -4.88
CA ARG A 26 -8.89 -3.62 -3.53
C ARG A 26 -7.75 -4.65 -3.47
N LYS A 27 -7.67 -5.56 -4.46
CA LYS A 27 -6.63 -6.60 -4.50
C LYS A 27 -5.26 -6.04 -4.85
N ALA A 28 -5.17 -5.11 -5.80
CA ALA A 28 -3.91 -4.49 -6.20
C ALA A 28 -3.31 -3.68 -5.05
N THR A 29 -4.13 -2.85 -4.38
CA THR A 29 -3.75 -2.09 -3.19
C THR A 29 -3.28 -3.01 -2.05
N GLY A 30 -3.97 -4.14 -1.86
CA GLY A 30 -3.57 -5.18 -0.91
C GLY A 30 -2.20 -5.80 -1.21
N TRP A 31 -1.90 -6.13 -2.47
CA TRP A 31 -0.58 -6.60 -2.88
C TRP A 31 0.51 -5.53 -2.78
N GLY A 32 0.15 -4.25 -2.94
CA GLY A 32 1.02 -3.12 -2.63
C GLY A 32 1.51 -3.13 -1.18
N PHE A 33 0.60 -3.37 -0.22
CA PHE A 33 0.98 -3.53 1.18
C PHE A 33 1.87 -4.75 1.44
N VAL A 34 1.66 -5.87 0.73
CA VAL A 34 2.55 -7.05 0.83
C VAL A 34 3.97 -6.70 0.37
N LEU A 35 4.10 -5.98 -0.75
CA LEU A 35 5.40 -5.52 -1.23
C LEU A 35 6.06 -4.56 -0.23
N PHE A 36 5.30 -3.63 0.34
CA PHE A 36 5.80 -2.74 1.39
C PHE A 36 6.29 -3.50 2.62
N CYS A 37 5.63 -4.58 3.04
CA CYS A 37 6.13 -5.42 4.13
C CYS A 37 7.52 -6.00 3.81
N MET A 38 7.73 -6.55 2.60
CA MET A 38 9.02 -7.11 2.19
C MET A 38 10.12 -6.04 2.15
N VAL A 39 9.77 -4.84 1.69
CA VAL A 39 10.67 -3.69 1.65
C VAL A 39 11.02 -3.21 3.06
N SER A 40 10.04 -3.09 3.97
CA SER A 40 10.29 -2.73 5.36
C SER A 40 11.22 -3.72 6.05
N VAL A 41 11.08 -5.03 5.82
CA VAL A 41 12.02 -6.04 6.33
C VAL A 41 13.44 -5.78 5.82
N THR A 42 13.59 -5.48 4.53
CA THR A 42 14.90 -5.14 3.94
C THR A 42 15.52 -3.92 4.61
N TRP A 43 14.74 -2.85 4.84
CA TRP A 43 15.21 -1.65 5.53
C TRP A 43 15.53 -1.87 7.01
N ILE A 44 14.79 -2.75 7.69
CA ILE A 44 15.11 -3.16 9.07
C ILE A 44 16.48 -3.85 9.09
N VAL A 45 16.70 -4.84 8.22
CA VAL A 45 17.98 -5.56 8.14
C VAL A 45 19.11 -4.61 7.83
N SER A 46 18.98 -3.77 6.80
CA SER A 46 19.99 -2.75 6.44
C SER A 46 20.27 -1.79 7.60
N GLY A 47 19.23 -1.30 8.28
CA GLY A 47 19.36 -0.40 9.42
C GLY A 47 20.11 -1.05 10.59
N LEU A 48 19.82 -2.31 10.91
CA LEU A 48 20.50 -3.06 11.95
C LEU A 48 21.97 -3.35 11.59
N THR A 49 22.27 -3.75 10.36
CA THR A 49 23.65 -4.04 9.93
C THR A 49 24.52 -2.80 9.77
N SER A 50 23.90 -1.65 9.48
CA SER A 50 24.62 -0.37 9.28
C SER A 50 24.68 0.49 10.54
N GLY A 51 24.16 0.02 11.69
CA GLY A 51 24.07 0.80 12.93
C GLY A 51 23.06 1.96 12.88
N ALA A 52 22.22 2.01 11.85
CA ALA A 52 21.19 3.04 11.66
C ALA A 52 19.88 2.65 12.36
N MET A 53 19.91 2.62 13.70
CA MET A 53 18.77 2.25 14.53
C MET A 53 17.47 3.03 14.21
N PRO A 54 17.51 4.35 13.92
CA PRO A 54 16.29 5.09 13.56
C PRO A 54 15.60 4.55 12.29
N ILE A 55 16.36 4.13 11.28
CA ILE A 55 15.81 3.57 10.04
C ILE A 55 15.14 2.22 10.31
N ALA A 56 15.78 1.38 11.12
CA ALA A 56 15.23 0.09 11.52
C ALA A 56 13.95 0.24 12.35
N ALA A 57 13.95 1.14 13.35
CA ALA A 57 12.78 1.39 14.19
C ALA A 57 11.59 1.92 13.38
N MET A 58 11.82 2.92 12.51
CA MET A 58 10.79 3.47 11.63
C MET A 58 10.18 2.38 10.73
N ASN A 59 11.02 1.55 10.09
CA ASN A 59 10.53 0.49 9.22
C ASN A 59 9.86 -0.65 10.00
N GLY A 60 10.20 -0.85 11.28
CA GLY A 60 9.47 -1.74 12.18
C GLY A 60 8.02 -1.30 12.38
N VAL A 61 7.80 0.00 12.63
CA VAL A 61 6.44 0.57 12.75
C VAL A 61 5.70 0.48 11.40
N LEU A 62 6.37 0.82 10.30
CA LEU A 62 5.78 0.71 8.96
C LEU A 62 5.39 -0.74 8.64
N LEU A 63 6.19 -1.73 9.02
CA LEU A 63 5.86 -3.14 8.83
C LEU A 63 4.54 -3.51 9.51
N LEU A 64 4.28 -3.02 10.73
CA LEU A 64 3.01 -3.26 11.43
C LEU A 64 1.83 -2.61 10.72
N ILE A 65 1.99 -1.36 10.27
CA ILE A 65 0.96 -0.63 9.52
C ILE A 65 0.66 -1.34 8.20
N ASN A 66 1.70 -1.73 7.47
CA ASN A 66 1.57 -2.44 6.20
C ASN A 66 0.91 -3.81 6.38
N ALA A 67 1.27 -4.56 7.44
CA ALA A 67 0.61 -5.81 7.78
C ALA A 67 -0.88 -5.63 8.09
N TYR A 68 -1.25 -4.54 8.78
CA TYR A 68 -2.65 -4.18 8.98
C TYR A 68 -3.35 -3.86 7.64
N GLY A 69 -2.68 -3.14 6.74
CA GLY A 69 -3.16 -2.89 5.37
C GLY A 69 -3.41 -4.19 4.59
N VAL A 70 -2.48 -5.16 4.63
CA VAL A 70 -2.66 -6.49 4.05
C VAL A 70 -3.91 -7.16 4.61
N TRP A 71 -4.06 -7.18 5.94
CA TRP A 71 -5.24 -7.76 6.55
C TRP A 71 -6.54 -7.06 6.12
N GLN A 72 -6.55 -5.72 6.11
CA GLN A 72 -7.71 -4.92 5.75
C GLN A 72 -8.18 -5.16 4.30
N TYR A 73 -7.24 -5.25 3.35
CA TYR A 73 -7.54 -5.28 1.91
C TYR A 73 -7.62 -6.71 1.34
N LEU A 74 -6.73 -7.62 1.74
CA LEU A 74 -6.70 -9.00 1.21
C LEU A 74 -7.53 -9.97 2.07
N LEU A 75 -7.43 -9.89 3.39
CA LEU A 75 -7.90 -10.97 4.28
C LEU A 75 -9.26 -10.68 4.93
N SER A 76 -9.62 -9.42 5.18
CA SER A 76 -10.85 -9.05 5.88
C SER A 76 -12.10 -9.37 5.06
N PRO A 77 -12.93 -10.34 5.49
CA PRO A 77 -14.16 -10.71 4.78
C PRO A 77 -15.23 -9.62 4.91
N LYS A 78 -15.21 -8.88 6.02
CA LYS A 78 -16.13 -7.76 6.27
C LYS A 78 -15.88 -6.64 5.26
N ASN A 79 -14.62 -6.21 5.13
CA ASN A 79 -14.26 -5.12 4.21
C ASN A 79 -14.53 -5.49 2.76
N ARG A 80 -14.36 -6.77 2.40
CA ARG A 80 -14.78 -7.28 1.09
C ARG A 80 -16.24 -7.00 0.83
N LYS A 81 -17.12 -7.47 1.72
CA LYS A 81 -18.58 -7.30 1.56
C LYS A 81 -18.99 -5.83 1.53
N VAL A 82 -18.32 -4.97 2.30
CA VAL A 82 -18.59 -3.53 2.29
C VAL A 82 -18.20 -2.93 0.95
N MET A 83 -16.99 -3.20 0.45
CA MET A 83 -16.51 -2.69 -0.84
C MET A 83 -17.40 -3.13 -2.00
N ASP A 84 -17.73 -4.43 -2.05
CA ASP A 84 -18.59 -5.00 -3.10
C ASP A 84 -19.98 -4.34 -3.14
N ARG A 85 -20.44 -3.75 -2.01
CA ARG A 85 -21.72 -3.04 -1.91
C ARG A 85 -21.61 -1.55 -2.19
N LEU A 86 -20.43 -0.96 -1.97
CA LEU A 86 -20.15 0.44 -2.27
C LEU A 86 -19.86 0.66 -3.76
N GLU A 87 -19.23 -0.30 -4.44
CA GLU A 87 -18.87 -0.23 -5.85
C GLU A 87 -20.01 0.24 -6.77
N PRO A 88 -21.23 -0.35 -6.73
CA PRO A 88 -22.33 0.12 -7.59
C PRO A 88 -22.85 1.52 -7.20
N VAL A 89 -22.75 1.88 -5.92
CA VAL A 89 -23.17 3.21 -5.43
C VAL A 89 -22.16 4.27 -5.86
N ALA A 90 -20.87 3.98 -5.75
CA ALA A 90 -19.78 4.85 -6.19
C ALA A 90 -19.87 5.10 -7.70
N GLN A 91 -20.05 4.05 -8.50
CA GLN A 91 -20.22 4.19 -9.95
C GLN A 91 -21.46 4.99 -10.34
N ALA A 92 -22.55 4.89 -9.58
CA ALA A 92 -23.74 5.71 -9.81
C ALA A 92 -23.44 7.18 -9.55
N ILE A 93 -22.78 7.50 -8.43
CA ILE A 93 -22.39 8.85 -8.06
C ILE A 93 -21.39 9.44 -9.05
N GLU A 94 -20.36 8.68 -9.47
CA GLU A 94 -19.39 9.13 -10.48
C GLU A 94 -20.08 9.52 -11.78
N ARG A 95 -21.02 8.71 -12.26
CA ARG A 95 -21.81 9.03 -13.46
C ARG A 95 -22.69 10.26 -13.28
N GLU A 96 -23.27 10.44 -12.08
CA GLU A 96 -24.06 11.63 -11.77
C GLU A 96 -23.17 12.89 -11.80
N VAL A 97 -21.99 12.86 -11.18
CA VAL A 97 -21.01 13.95 -11.18
C VAL A 97 -20.51 14.26 -12.59
N GLU A 98 -20.11 13.25 -13.37
CA GLU A 98 -19.69 13.42 -14.76
C GLU A 98 -20.80 14.07 -15.62
N ALA A 99 -22.06 13.69 -15.38
CA ALA A 99 -23.20 14.26 -16.08
C ALA A 99 -23.53 15.69 -15.62
N GLU A 100 -23.20 16.08 -14.39
CA GLU A 100 -23.28 17.47 -13.91
C GLU A 100 -22.15 18.32 -14.50
N GLU A 101 -20.91 17.84 -14.47
CA GLU A 101 -19.75 18.53 -15.06
C GLU A 101 -19.91 18.73 -16.56
N ALA A 102 -20.44 17.76 -17.29
CA ALA A 102 -20.70 17.89 -18.73
C ALA A 102 -21.81 18.90 -19.07
N LYS A 103 -22.63 19.30 -18.09
CA LYS A 103 -23.69 20.31 -18.24
C LYS A 103 -23.26 21.71 -17.77
N ALA A 104 -22.15 21.82 -17.03
CA ALA A 104 -21.57 23.07 -16.55
C ALA A 104 -20.73 23.76 -17.64
#